data_AF-A0A4R8DB18-F1
#
_entry.id   AF-A0A4R8DB18-F1
#
_cell.length_a   1.000
_cell.length_b   1.000
_cell.length_c   1.000
_cell.angle_alpha   90.00
_cell.angle_beta   90.00
_cell.angle_gamma   90.00
#
_symmetry.space_group_name_H-M   'P 1'
#
loop_
_entity.id
_entity.type
_entity.pdbx_description
1 polymer ?
#
loop_
_entity_poly.entity_id
_entity_poly.type
_entity_poly.pdbx_seq_one_letter_code
_entity_poly.pdbx_strand_id
1 'polypeptide(L)'
;MTSPRGEQGESLLEVLIAVAIMGIAVVAIMAGLVTSVLVSDVHRKQSTAGTAVRDYAEAIQSAVATGNYQACGTSSWYQSHSGFTTPAGFTPTVVTGSMRYWSGSAWQSSCTTDLGLQQLTVQVASDDGRATERVDVVLRKPCGLETSC
;
A
#
# COMPACT_ATOMS: atom_id res chain seq x y z
N MET A 1 -6.90 -38.78 -65.62
CA MET A 1 -6.13 -37.58 -65.25
C MET A 1 -5.84 -37.68 -63.75
N THR A 2 -4.68 -38.21 -63.40
CA THR A 2 -4.19 -38.31 -62.02
C THR A 2 -3.03 -37.33 -61.89
N SER A 3 -3.26 -36.24 -61.17
CA SER A 3 -2.21 -35.27 -60.86
C SER A 3 -1.24 -35.91 -59.87
N PRO A 4 0.08 -35.98 -60.15
CA PRO A 4 1.03 -36.38 -59.13
C PRO A 4 1.06 -35.28 -58.08
N ARG A 5 0.61 -35.63 -56.87
CA ARG A 5 0.75 -34.78 -55.68
C ARG A 5 2.24 -34.48 -55.51
N GLY A 6 2.59 -33.20 -55.51
CA GLY A 6 3.92 -32.74 -55.10
C GLY A 6 4.10 -33.01 -53.61
N GLU A 7 4.40 -34.25 -53.24
CA GLU A 7 4.88 -34.65 -51.91
C GLU A 7 6.39 -34.41 -51.82
N GLN A 8 6.83 -33.19 -52.18
CA GLN A 8 8.22 -32.80 -52.14
C GLN A 8 8.40 -31.65 -51.14
N GLY A 9 8.99 -31.99 -49.99
CA GLY A 9 9.79 -31.05 -49.22
C GLY A 9 9.41 -30.82 -47.76
N GLU A 10 9.27 -31.87 -46.94
CA GLU A 10 9.56 -31.69 -45.50
C GLU A 10 11.09 -31.49 -45.38
N SER A 11 11.52 -30.23 -45.49
CA SER A 11 12.95 -29.91 -45.38
C SER A 11 13.37 -29.94 -43.91
N LEU A 12 14.58 -30.43 -43.61
CA LEU A 12 15.14 -30.39 -42.25
C LEU A 12 15.17 -28.95 -41.68
N LEU A 13 15.23 -27.95 -42.56
CA LEU A 13 15.15 -26.52 -42.21
C LEU A 13 13.76 -26.15 -41.68
N GLU A 14 12.69 -26.63 -42.30
CA GLU A 14 11.31 -26.33 -41.90
C GLU A 14 11.02 -26.88 -40.49
N VAL A 15 11.42 -28.12 -40.22
CA VAL A 15 11.31 -28.72 -38.88
C VAL A 15 12.14 -27.94 -37.86
N LEU A 16 13.35 -27.51 -38.22
CA LEU A 16 14.21 -26.73 -37.32
C LEU A 16 13.58 -25.38 -36.98
N ILE A 17 13.03 -24.66 -37.96
CA ILE A 17 12.35 -23.38 -37.74
C ILE A 17 11.08 -23.59 -36.91
N ALA A 18 10.31 -24.65 -37.18
CA ALA A 18 9.11 -24.98 -36.40
C ALA A 18 9.45 -25.23 -34.93
N VAL A 19 10.47 -26.04 -34.66
CA VAL A 19 10.96 -26.31 -33.29
C VAL A 19 11.49 -25.03 -32.64
N ALA A 20 12.21 -24.18 -33.37
CA ALA A 20 12.69 -22.90 -32.86
C ALA A 20 11.54 -21.96 -32.46
N ILE A 21 10.51 -21.82 -33.30
CA ILE A 21 9.34 -20.99 -33.01
C ILE A 21 8.55 -21.55 -31.82
N MET A 22 8.33 -22.86 -31.78
CA MET A 22 7.64 -23.52 -30.66
C MET A 22 8.42 -23.34 -29.35
N GLY A 23 9.75 -23.45 -29.38
CA GLY A 23 10.60 -23.20 -28.22
C GLY A 23 10.44 -21.77 -27.67
N ILE A 24 10.48 -20.77 -28.56
CA ILE A 24 10.28 -19.35 -28.18
C ILE A 24 8.88 -19.14 -27.62
N ALA A 25 7.86 -19.74 -28.25
CA ALA A 25 6.46 -19.63 -27.80
C ALA A 25 6.28 -20.18 -26.39
N VAL A 26 6.86 -21.35 -26.08
CA VAL A 26 6.79 -21.95 -24.74
C VAL A 26 7.46 -21.06 -23.70
N VAL A 27 8.65 -20.52 -23.99
CA VAL A 27 9.35 -19.61 -23.07
C VAL A 27 8.53 -18.33 -22.83
N ALA A 28 7.95 -17.75 -23.88
CA ALA A 28 7.11 -16.57 -23.78
C ALA A 28 5.88 -16.79 -22.89
N ILE A 29 5.21 -17.94 -23.03
CA ILE A 29 4.05 -18.31 -22.20
C ILE A 29 4.47 -18.48 -20.73
N MET A 30 5.57 -19.20 -20.48
CA MET A 30 6.07 -19.41 -19.11
C MET A 30 6.45 -18.09 -18.43
N ALA A 31 7.11 -17.18 -19.16
CA ALA A 31 7.43 -15.85 -18.66
C ALA A 31 6.16 -15.05 -18.32
N GLY A 32 5.13 -15.11 -19.17
CA GLY A 32 3.84 -14.47 -18.92
C GLY A 32 3.14 -15.00 -17.67
N LEU A 33 3.13 -16.31 -17.46
CA LEU A 33 2.51 -16.94 -16.29
C LEU A 33 3.22 -16.55 -14.98
N VAL A 34 4.55 -16.60 -14.96
CA VAL A 34 5.34 -16.19 -13.78
C VAL A 34 5.08 -14.72 -13.44
N THR A 35 5.06 -13.85 -14.44
CA THR A 35 4.77 -12.42 -14.25
C THR A 35 3.37 -12.21 -13.67
N SER A 36 2.37 -12.90 -14.19
CA SER A 36 0.99 -12.81 -13.70
C SER A 36 0.86 -13.21 -12.23
N VAL A 37 1.56 -14.27 -11.80
CA VAL A 37 1.57 -14.71 -10.39
C VAL A 37 2.22 -13.67 -9.48
N LEU A 38 3.37 -13.12 -9.88
CA LEU A 38 4.07 -12.10 -9.10
C LEU A 38 3.25 -10.82 -8.94
N VAL A 39 2.63 -10.36 -10.03
CA VAL A 39 1.75 -9.18 -10.00
C VAL A 39 0.53 -9.42 -9.11
N SER A 40 -0.05 -10.63 -9.16
CA SER A 40 -1.18 -11.00 -8.30
C SER A 40 -0.84 -10.98 -6.81
N ASP A 41 0.36 -11.46 -6.44
CA ASP A 41 0.85 -11.40 -5.05
C ASP A 41 1.01 -9.94 -4.57
N VAL A 42 1.64 -9.09 -5.39
CA VAL A 42 1.80 -7.66 -5.09
C VAL A 42 0.44 -6.98 -4.93
N HIS A 43 -0.51 -7.25 -5.82
CA HIS A 43 -1.83 -6.64 -5.77
C HIS A 43 -2.61 -7.06 -4.52
N ARG A 44 -2.53 -8.34 -4.12
CA ARG A 44 -3.11 -8.81 -2.86
C ARG A 44 -2.50 -8.06 -1.67
N LYS A 45 -1.18 -7.88 -1.64
CA LYS A 45 -0.50 -7.14 -0.57
C LYS A 45 -0.88 -5.66 -0.53
N GLN A 46 -1.00 -5.00 -1.68
CA GLN A 46 -1.49 -3.62 -1.77
C GLN A 46 -2.93 -3.50 -1.26
N SER A 47 -3.80 -4.44 -1.60
CA SER A 47 -5.17 -4.48 -1.08
C SER A 47 -5.20 -4.64 0.44
N THR A 48 -4.40 -5.56 1.00
CA THR A 48 -4.29 -5.75 2.45
C THR A 48 -3.70 -4.54 3.15
N ALA A 49 -2.60 -3.98 2.65
CA ALA A 49 -1.99 -2.75 3.20
C ALA A 49 -2.96 -1.57 3.14
N GLY A 50 -3.75 -1.48 2.06
CA GLY A 50 -4.71 -0.41 1.84
C GLY A 50 -5.87 -0.45 2.85
N THR A 51 -6.40 -1.63 3.14
CA THR A 51 -7.40 -1.75 4.22
C THR A 51 -6.75 -1.49 5.58
N ALA A 52 -5.60 -2.11 5.85
CA ALA A 52 -4.91 -1.98 7.13
C ALA A 52 -4.51 -0.53 7.48
N VAL A 53 -4.08 0.28 6.50
CA VAL A 53 -3.70 1.68 6.75
C VAL A 53 -4.92 2.53 7.11
N ARG A 54 -6.10 2.21 6.55
CA ARG A 54 -7.36 2.88 6.89
C ARG A 54 -7.84 2.47 8.28
N ASP A 55 -7.83 1.18 8.58
CA ASP A 55 -8.17 0.66 9.91
C ASP A 55 -7.25 1.24 10.99
N TYR A 56 -5.95 1.38 10.69
CA TYR A 56 -4.98 2.02 11.58
C TYR A 56 -5.27 3.51 11.77
N ALA A 57 -5.57 4.23 10.69
CA ALA A 57 -5.99 5.64 10.76
C ALA A 57 -7.27 5.83 11.59
N GLU A 58 -8.23 4.92 11.46
CA GLU A 58 -9.47 4.92 12.24
C GLU A 58 -9.23 4.62 13.71
N ALA A 59 -8.35 3.66 14.02
CA ALA A 59 -7.97 3.35 15.41
C ALA A 59 -7.33 4.56 16.10
N ILE A 60 -6.45 5.30 15.41
CA ILE A 60 -5.87 6.56 15.92
C ILE A 60 -6.98 7.59 16.17
N GLN A 61 -7.86 7.82 15.19
CA GLN A 61 -8.94 8.80 15.32
C GLN A 61 -9.93 8.45 16.45
N SER A 62 -10.26 7.17 16.61
CA SER A 62 -11.12 6.67 17.68
C SER A 62 -10.47 6.87 19.06
N ALA A 63 -9.18 6.59 19.18
CA ALA A 63 -8.43 6.84 20.41
C ALA A 63 -8.38 8.34 20.75
N VAL A 64 -8.19 9.20 19.75
CA VAL A 64 -8.25 10.66 19.91
C VAL A 64 -9.64 11.13 20.35
N ALA A 65 -10.70 10.60 19.73
CA ALA A 65 -12.08 10.94 20.07
C ALA A 65 -12.46 10.55 21.51
N THR A 66 -11.85 9.49 22.05
CA THR A 66 -12.06 9.01 23.43
C THR A 66 -11.19 9.71 24.47
N GLY A 67 -10.40 10.71 24.08
CA GLY A 67 -9.63 11.56 24.99
C GLY A 67 -8.12 11.40 24.92
N ASN A 68 -7.57 10.56 24.04
CA ASN A 68 -6.10 10.41 23.88
C ASN A 68 -5.48 11.46 22.93
N TYR A 69 -6.16 12.58 22.73
CA TYR A 69 -5.59 13.71 22.02
C TYR A 69 -4.49 14.37 22.86
N GLN A 70 -3.29 14.50 22.30
CA GLN A 70 -2.20 15.23 22.94
C GLN A 70 -2.01 16.58 22.28
N ALA A 71 -2.15 17.66 23.05
CA ALA A 71 -1.83 19.00 22.58
C ALA A 71 -0.35 19.07 22.15
N CYS A 72 -0.09 19.58 20.94
CA CYS A 72 1.23 19.53 20.33
C CYS A 72 1.88 18.12 20.34
N GLY A 73 1.08 17.07 20.14
CA GLY A 73 1.54 15.70 20.13
C GLY A 73 2.57 15.43 19.04
N THR A 74 3.47 14.48 19.26
CA THR A 74 4.47 14.06 18.26
C THR A 74 4.06 12.74 17.62
N SER A 75 4.73 12.34 16.53
CA SER A 75 4.44 11.08 15.85
C SER A 75 4.54 9.85 16.76
N SER A 76 5.42 9.88 17.77
CA SER A 76 5.57 8.77 18.72
C SER A 76 4.36 8.60 19.65
N TRP A 77 3.66 9.69 19.97
CA TRP A 77 2.43 9.62 20.77
C TRP A 77 1.35 8.82 20.03
N TYR A 78 1.24 9.05 18.72
CA TYR A 78 0.23 8.40 17.89
C TYR A 78 0.68 7.06 17.27
N GLN A 79 1.87 6.56 17.63
CA GLN A 79 2.42 5.35 17.04
C GLN A 79 1.65 4.08 17.45
N SER A 80 1.14 4.03 18.68
CA SER A 80 0.50 2.83 19.23
C SER A 80 -0.89 3.17 19.77
N HIS A 81 -1.90 2.44 19.31
CA HIS A 81 -3.29 2.65 19.74
C HIS A 81 -4.00 1.33 19.99
N SER A 82 -4.77 1.30 21.08
CA SER A 82 -5.68 0.21 21.38
C SER A 82 -6.75 0.11 20.31
N GLY A 83 -6.93 -1.06 19.71
CA GLY A 83 -7.99 -1.33 18.74
C GLY A 83 -7.52 -1.65 17.33
N PHE A 84 -6.24 -1.42 17.00
CA PHE A 84 -5.67 -1.89 15.74
C PHE A 84 -4.94 -3.23 15.93
N THR A 85 -5.38 -4.26 15.20
CA THR A 85 -4.62 -5.52 15.11
C THR A 85 -3.85 -5.52 13.80
N THR A 86 -2.52 -5.63 13.91
CA THR A 86 -1.66 -5.66 12.74
C THR A 86 -1.81 -6.98 11.98
N PRO A 87 -2.13 -6.96 10.68
CA PRO A 87 -2.11 -8.17 9.86
C PRO A 87 -0.72 -8.79 9.81
N ALA A 88 -0.64 -10.12 9.81
CA ALA A 88 0.64 -10.81 9.77
C ALA A 88 1.45 -10.45 8.50
N GLY A 89 2.74 -10.17 8.66
CA GLY A 89 3.63 -9.79 7.55
C GLY A 89 3.56 -8.30 7.16
N PHE A 90 2.92 -7.47 8.00
CA PHE A 90 2.83 -6.03 7.79
C PHE A 90 3.27 -5.29 9.05
N THR A 91 3.78 -4.08 8.86
CA THR A 91 4.23 -3.19 9.92
C THR A 91 3.56 -1.82 9.78
N PRO A 92 2.70 -1.39 10.74
CA PRO A 92 2.15 -0.05 10.80
C PRO A 92 3.16 0.93 11.39
N THR A 93 3.21 2.15 10.86
CA THR A 93 4.04 3.23 11.37
C THR A 93 3.39 4.59 11.18
N VAL A 94 3.65 5.52 12.10
CA VAL A 94 3.48 6.95 11.83
C VAL A 94 4.76 7.47 11.19
N VAL A 95 4.65 8.12 10.04
CA VAL A 95 5.82 8.63 9.31
C VAL A 95 6.50 9.71 10.14
N THR A 96 7.78 9.52 10.43
CA THR A 96 8.55 10.48 11.23
C THR A 96 8.66 11.82 10.49
N GLY A 97 8.40 12.93 11.20
CA GLY A 97 8.41 14.27 10.60
C GLY A 97 7.17 14.62 9.78
N SER A 98 6.15 13.75 9.73
CA SER A 98 4.87 14.04 9.06
C SER A 98 3.93 14.93 9.86
N MET A 99 4.18 15.11 11.17
CA MET A 99 3.33 15.94 12.03
C MET A 99 3.22 17.36 11.51
N ARG A 100 1.98 17.83 11.41
CA ARG A 100 1.62 19.21 11.12
C ARG A 100 0.59 19.70 12.13
N TYR A 101 0.67 20.97 12.49
CA TYR A 101 -0.19 21.61 13.48
C TYR A 101 -0.92 22.78 12.82
N TRP A 102 -2.21 22.90 13.08
CA TRP A 102 -3.00 23.98 12.49
C TRP A 102 -2.75 25.30 13.23
N SER A 103 -2.45 26.36 12.47
CA SER A 103 -2.25 27.72 13.01
C SER A 103 -3.48 28.62 12.91
N GLY A 104 -4.63 28.11 12.43
CA GLY A 104 -5.82 28.92 12.13
C GLY A 104 -5.90 29.34 10.66
N SER A 105 -4.77 29.28 9.95
CA SER A 105 -4.65 29.69 8.55
C SER A 105 -3.81 28.73 7.69
N ALA A 106 -2.85 28.02 8.29
CA ALA A 106 -1.98 27.09 7.59
C ALA A 106 -1.51 25.94 8.49
N TRP A 107 -1.02 24.87 7.87
CA TRP A 107 -0.35 23.75 8.53
C TRP A 107 1.13 24.07 8.78
N GLN A 108 1.56 24.00 10.03
CA GLN A 108 2.93 24.31 10.47
C GLN A 108 3.67 23.03 10.88
N SER A 109 5.00 22.99 10.74
CA SER A 109 5.84 21.87 11.20
C SER A 109 6.18 21.93 12.68
N SER A 110 6.00 23.09 13.31
CA SER A 110 6.21 23.31 14.74
C SER A 110 4.90 23.70 15.41
N CYS A 111 4.69 23.23 16.63
CA CYS A 111 3.54 23.61 17.44
C CYS A 111 3.92 24.76 18.37
N THR A 112 3.30 25.93 18.20
CA THR A 112 3.43 27.06 19.13
C THR A 112 2.23 27.09 20.08
N THR A 113 1.03 27.02 19.51
CA THR A 113 -0.25 26.95 20.25
C THR A 113 -1.09 25.88 19.58
N ASP A 114 -1.65 24.97 20.39
CA ASP A 114 -2.54 23.93 19.89
C ASP A 114 -3.94 24.52 19.66
N LEU A 115 -4.39 24.56 18.41
CA LEU A 115 -5.74 24.99 18.02
C LEU A 115 -6.68 23.79 17.79
N GLY A 116 -6.37 22.65 18.41
CA GLY A 116 -7.21 21.46 18.38
C GLY A 116 -7.23 20.69 17.05
N LEU A 117 -6.35 21.01 16.10
CA LEU A 117 -6.19 20.25 14.85
C LEU A 117 -4.72 19.91 14.59
N GLN A 118 -4.47 18.63 14.34
CA GLN A 118 -3.16 18.09 13.96
C GLN A 118 -3.34 17.20 12.73
N GLN A 119 -2.30 17.10 11.90
CA GLN A 119 -2.27 16.20 10.76
C GLN A 119 -1.01 15.35 10.83
N LEU A 120 -1.11 14.08 10.48
CA LEU A 120 0.03 13.17 10.38
C LEU A 120 -0.17 12.19 9.23
N THR A 121 0.92 11.63 8.74
CA THR A 121 0.87 10.56 7.75
C THR A 121 1.08 9.23 8.44
N VAL A 122 0.13 8.31 8.26
CA VAL A 122 0.28 6.91 8.68
C VAL A 122 0.66 6.06 7.50
N GLN A 123 1.35 4.97 7.77
CA GLN A 123 1.85 4.03 6.78
C GLN A 123 1.63 2.59 7.26
N VAL A 124 1.29 1.70 6.35
CA VAL A 124 1.42 0.25 6.54
C VAL A 124 2.27 -0.32 5.41
N ALA A 125 3.35 -1.01 5.76
CA ALA A 125 4.25 -1.64 4.80
C ALA A 125 4.24 -3.15 4.97
N SER A 126 4.37 -3.90 3.87
CA SER A 126 4.69 -5.33 3.95
C SER A 126 6.15 -5.51 4.37
N ASP A 127 6.42 -6.53 5.17
CA ASP A 127 7.77 -6.75 5.73
C ASP A 127 8.81 -7.10 4.65
N ASP A 128 8.34 -7.58 3.49
CA ASP A 128 9.16 -7.86 2.31
C ASP A 128 9.38 -6.64 1.39
N GLY A 129 8.84 -5.48 1.76
CA GLY A 129 9.00 -4.21 1.04
C GLY A 129 8.27 -4.10 -0.30
N ARG A 130 7.39 -5.06 -0.63
CA ARG A 130 6.67 -5.09 -1.93
C ARG A 130 5.39 -4.25 -1.96
N ALA A 131 4.83 -3.92 -0.81
CA ALA A 131 3.67 -3.04 -0.69
C ALA A 131 3.88 -2.02 0.42
N THR A 132 3.44 -0.79 0.17
CA THR A 132 3.45 0.29 1.15
C THR A 132 2.31 1.23 0.81
N GLU A 133 1.40 1.39 1.76
CA GLU A 133 0.25 2.29 1.63
C GLU A 133 0.34 3.37 2.70
N ARG A 134 -0.08 4.58 2.34
CA ARG A 134 -0.04 5.76 3.22
C ARG A 134 -1.33 6.54 3.17
N VAL A 135 -1.71 7.13 4.30
CA VAL A 135 -2.87 8.02 4.41
C VAL A 135 -2.51 9.20 5.31
N ASP A 136 -2.88 10.40 4.89
CA ASP A 136 -2.85 11.56 5.75
C ASP A 136 -4.12 11.61 6.60
N VAL A 137 -3.93 11.70 7.91
CA VAL A 137 -5.00 11.70 8.90
C VAL A 137 -5.02 13.04 9.59
N VAL A 138 -6.19 13.67 9.64
CA VAL A 138 -6.41 14.89 10.43
C VAL A 138 -7.06 14.50 11.75
N LEU A 139 -6.34 14.75 12.83
CA LEU A 139 -6.80 14.58 14.20
C LEU A 139 -7.46 15.85 14.68
N ARG A 140 -8.62 15.69 15.32
CA ARG A 140 -9.35 16.78 15.95
C ARG A 140 -9.44 16.53 17.44
N LYS A 141 -9.07 17.53 18.23
CA LYS A 141 -9.27 17.54 19.68
C LYS A 141 -10.77 17.32 19.98
N PRO A 142 -11.13 16.31 20.79
CA PRO A 142 -12.53 16.08 21.13
C PRO A 142 -13.06 17.28 21.92
N CYS A 143 -14.25 17.74 21.53
CA CYS A 143 -14.96 18.81 22.23
C CYS A 143 -15.92 18.15 23.22
N GLY A 144 -15.52 18.05 24.49
CA GLY A 144 -16.44 17.65 25.56
C GLY A 144 -17.39 18.79 25.96
N LEU A 145 -18.44 18.49 26.73
CA LEU A 145 -19.30 19.50 27.35
C LEU A 145 -18.55 20.44 28.33
N GLU A 146 -17.32 20.07 28.73
CA GLU A 146 -16.54 20.74 29.78
C GLU A 146 -15.21 21.35 29.29
N THR A 147 -14.87 21.21 28.00
CA THR A 147 -13.62 21.74 27.43
C THR A 147 -13.91 22.70 26.29
N SER A 148 -13.48 23.95 26.42
CA SER A 148 -13.54 24.93 25.33
C SER A 148 -12.66 24.49 24.16
N CYS A 149 -13.22 24.62 22.96
CA CYS A 149 -12.61 24.31 21.67
C CYS A 149 -11.43 25.26 21.37
#